data_AF-A0A947EWX4-F1
#
_entry.id   AF-A0A947EWX4-F1
#
_cell.length_a   1.000
_cell.length_b   1.000
_cell.length_c   1.000
_cell.angle_alpha   90.00
_cell.angle_beta   90.00
_cell.angle_gamma   90.00
#
_symmetry.space_group_name_H-M   'P 1'
#
loop_
_entity.id
_entity.type
_entity.pdbx_description
1 polymer ?
#
loop_
_entity_poly.entity_id
_entity_poly.type
_entity_poly.pdbx_seq_one_letter_code
_entity_poly.pdbx_strand_id
1 'polypeptide(L)'
;MGNLEVSLLSRKKDRAKYIHHLIKDLEALDHLIENGFIEKAPLRIGAEQEFCLVDSSFLPSDNALEILKALKDDHFTTEIGKYNLELNLDPLELKDSCFSVLHKNLNRFLDKVRKIAHEHNTRIILTGILPTLRVRHISENYMTPVKRYYALNEAIKKSRLQDFWIHIKGVDELNLMHDSVMLEACNTSFQTHLQ
;
A
#
# COMPACT_ATOMS: atom_id res chain seq x y z
N MET A 1 7.74 4.66 -7.68
CA MET A 1 6.28 4.60 -7.92
C MET A 1 5.87 5.61 -8.99
N GLY A 2 4.79 5.35 -9.72
CA GLY A 2 4.26 6.23 -10.78
C GLY A 2 3.67 7.55 -10.27
N ASN A 3 3.05 8.34 -11.16
CA ASN A 3 2.45 9.62 -10.82
C ASN A 3 1.22 9.43 -9.89
N LEU A 4 1.19 10.13 -8.75
CA LEU A 4 0.11 10.07 -7.74
C LEU A 4 -1.01 11.10 -8.00
N GLU A 5 -0.91 11.91 -9.05
CA GLU A 5 -1.94 12.88 -9.44
C GLU A 5 -3.19 12.18 -9.98
N VAL A 6 -4.27 12.24 -9.21
CA VAL A 6 -5.57 11.66 -9.61
C VAL A 6 -6.60 12.75 -9.89
N SER A 7 -7.42 12.52 -10.92
CA SER A 7 -8.61 13.32 -11.22
C SER A 7 -9.83 12.42 -11.44
N LEU A 8 -10.99 12.84 -10.91
CA LEU A 8 -12.24 12.11 -11.12
C LEU A 8 -12.79 12.41 -12.52
N LEU A 9 -13.07 11.37 -13.30
CA LEU A 9 -13.59 11.47 -14.66
C LEU A 9 -15.10 11.82 -14.66
N SER A 10 -15.40 13.11 -14.52
CA SER A 10 -16.78 13.62 -14.46
C SER A 10 -17.40 13.88 -15.83
N ARG A 11 -16.63 14.37 -16.82
CA ARG A 11 -17.14 14.77 -18.13
C ARG A 11 -17.02 13.64 -19.16
N LYS A 12 -18.00 13.54 -20.08
CA LYS A 12 -17.98 12.59 -21.21
C LYS A 12 -16.70 12.70 -22.04
N LYS A 13 -16.21 13.92 -22.29
CA LYS A 13 -14.97 14.18 -23.05
C LYS A 13 -13.74 13.60 -22.35
N ASP A 14 -13.65 13.74 -21.02
CA ASP A 14 -12.51 13.22 -20.25
C ASP A 14 -12.55 11.69 -20.22
N ARG A 15 -13.74 11.09 -20.10
CA ARG A 15 -13.92 9.63 -20.22
C ARG A 15 -13.52 9.11 -21.60
N ALA A 16 -13.91 9.79 -22.67
CA ALA A 16 -13.53 9.39 -24.03
C ALA A 16 -12.01 9.46 -24.24
N LYS A 17 -11.35 10.52 -23.73
CA LYS A 17 -9.89 10.63 -23.75
C LYS A 17 -9.21 9.52 -22.94
N TYR A 18 -9.71 9.24 -21.73
CA TYR A 18 -9.20 8.15 -20.91
C TYR A 18 -9.28 6.80 -21.63
N ILE A 19 -10.44 6.47 -22.21
CA ILE A 19 -10.63 5.23 -22.97
C ILE A 19 -9.68 5.18 -24.18
N HIS A 20 -9.51 6.30 -24.88
CA HIS A 20 -8.59 6.37 -26.01
C HIS A 20 -7.13 6.09 -25.59
N HIS A 21 -6.66 6.72 -24.50
CA HIS A 21 -5.32 6.47 -23.97
C HIS A 21 -5.17 5.04 -23.45
N LEU A 22 -6.17 4.50 -22.75
CA LEU A 22 -6.17 3.13 -22.27
C LEU A 22 -6.04 2.12 -23.43
N ILE A 23 -6.78 2.32 -24.53
CA ILE A 23 -6.66 1.47 -25.72
C ILE A 23 -5.26 1.62 -26.33
N LYS A 24 -4.72 2.84 -26.41
CA LYS A 24 -3.36 3.08 -26.93
C LYS A 24 -2.28 2.41 -26.08
N ASP A 25 -2.42 2.42 -24.77
CA ASP A 25 -1.50 1.77 -23.85
C ASP A 25 -1.56 0.24 -24.01
N LEU A 26 -2.76 -0.33 -24.24
CA LEU A 26 -2.92 -1.75 -24.55
C LEU A 26 -2.29 -2.12 -25.90
N GLU A 27 -2.53 -1.33 -26.95
CA GLU A 27 -1.88 -1.53 -28.26
C GLU A 27 -0.35 -1.46 -28.16
N ALA A 28 0.18 -0.55 -27.35
CA ALA A 28 1.61 -0.44 -27.09
C ALA A 28 2.13 -1.66 -26.33
N LEU A 29 1.40 -2.15 -25.32
CA LEU A 29 1.75 -3.36 -24.58
C LEU A 29 1.77 -4.59 -25.49
N ASP A 30 0.76 -4.76 -26.35
CA ASP A 30 0.72 -5.84 -27.34
C ASP A 30 1.94 -5.78 -28.26
N HIS A 31 2.27 -4.60 -28.77
CA HIS A 31 3.45 -4.40 -29.61
C HIS A 31 4.76 -4.77 -28.89
N LEU A 32 4.91 -4.39 -27.61
CA LEU A 32 6.07 -4.74 -26.80
C LEU A 32 6.20 -6.26 -26.61
N ILE A 33 5.08 -6.95 -26.39
CA ILE A 33 5.03 -8.41 -26.21
C ILE A 33 5.35 -9.13 -27.52
N GLU A 34 4.68 -8.79 -28.61
CA GLU A 34 4.83 -9.44 -29.92
C GLU A 34 6.25 -9.31 -30.48
N ASN A 35 6.89 -8.17 -30.25
CA ASN A 35 8.25 -7.90 -30.73
C ASN A 35 9.34 -8.29 -29.73
N GLY A 36 8.98 -8.88 -28.58
CA GLY A 36 9.94 -9.35 -27.58
C GLY A 36 10.76 -8.24 -26.94
N PHE A 37 10.18 -7.04 -26.78
CA PHE A 37 10.83 -5.89 -26.15
C PHE A 37 10.85 -5.95 -24.62
N ILE A 38 10.16 -6.92 -24.02
CA ILE A 38 10.22 -7.17 -22.58
C ILE A 38 11.44 -8.06 -22.28
N GLU A 39 12.34 -7.54 -21.44
CA GLU A 39 13.56 -8.23 -21.04
C GLU A 39 13.24 -9.52 -20.25
N LYS A 40 13.78 -10.66 -20.72
CA LYS A 40 13.58 -11.99 -20.10
C LYS A 40 14.69 -12.40 -19.13
N ALA A 41 15.85 -11.75 -19.21
CA ALA A 41 17.02 -12.05 -18.39
C ALA A 41 17.92 -10.82 -18.23
N PRO A 42 18.60 -10.65 -17.09
CA PRO A 42 18.58 -11.54 -15.92
C PRO A 42 17.25 -11.44 -15.15
N LEU A 43 16.81 -12.56 -14.53
CA LEU A 43 15.64 -12.54 -13.64
C LEU A 43 15.96 -11.71 -12.40
N ARG A 44 14.99 -10.91 -11.94
CA ARG A 44 15.11 -10.09 -10.75
C ARG A 44 13.98 -10.39 -9.78
N ILE A 45 14.27 -10.21 -8.50
CA ILE A 45 13.30 -10.27 -7.41
C ILE A 45 13.31 -8.96 -6.64
N GLY A 46 12.13 -8.38 -6.44
CA GLY A 46 11.88 -7.28 -5.50
C GLY A 46 10.99 -7.75 -4.36
N ALA A 47 10.93 -6.97 -3.28
CA ALA A 47 9.98 -7.22 -2.20
C ALA A 47 9.48 -5.93 -1.57
N GLU A 48 8.25 -5.99 -1.10
CA GLU A 48 7.57 -4.91 -0.39
C GLU A 48 7.15 -5.41 0.99
N GLN A 49 7.36 -4.58 2.01
CA GLN A 49 7.00 -4.86 3.39
C GLN A 49 6.13 -3.73 3.93
N GLU A 50 4.87 -4.03 4.20
CA GLU A 50 4.00 -3.14 4.93
C GLU A 50 4.09 -3.39 6.44
N PHE A 51 3.89 -2.36 7.24
CA PHE A 51 3.93 -2.46 8.69
C PHE A 51 3.04 -1.44 9.38
N CYS A 52 2.61 -1.77 10.60
CA CYS A 52 1.78 -0.88 11.41
C CYS A 52 2.63 0.01 12.31
N LEU A 53 2.16 1.23 12.52
CA LEU A 53 2.66 2.21 13.47
C LEU A 53 1.80 2.16 14.74
N VAL A 54 2.43 2.04 15.90
CA VAL A 54 1.72 1.98 17.19
C VAL A 54 2.35 2.84 18.27
N ASP A 55 1.54 3.23 19.25
CA ASP A 55 2.01 3.94 20.44
C ASP A 55 2.60 2.97 21.49
N SER A 56 2.95 3.51 22.66
CA SER A 56 3.47 2.72 23.78
C SER A 56 2.48 1.70 24.36
N SER A 57 1.18 1.88 24.11
CA SER A 57 0.08 0.99 24.50
C SER A 57 -0.32 0.04 23.37
N PHE A 58 0.47 -0.04 22.30
CA PHE A 58 0.22 -0.85 21.11
C PHE A 58 -1.07 -0.46 20.35
N LEU A 59 -1.61 0.75 20.55
CA LEU A 59 -2.72 1.28 19.76
C LEU A 59 -2.20 1.92 18.47
N PRO A 60 -2.97 1.94 17.36
CA PRO A 60 -2.54 2.55 16.11
C PRO A 60 -2.16 4.03 16.30
N SER A 61 -0.99 4.42 15.79
CA SER A 61 -0.54 5.82 15.73
C SER A 61 -0.86 6.43 14.37
N ASP A 62 -1.38 7.64 14.32
CA ASP A 62 -1.83 8.31 13.10
C ASP A 62 -0.80 9.27 12.48
N ASN A 63 0.48 9.09 12.82
CA ASN A 63 1.59 9.97 12.46
C ASN A 63 2.46 9.47 11.29
N ALA A 64 1.94 8.60 10.41
CA ALA A 64 2.65 8.09 9.24
C ALA A 64 3.37 9.17 8.41
N LEU A 65 2.69 10.28 8.12
CA LEU A 65 3.26 11.37 7.31
C LEU A 65 4.42 12.09 8.02
N GLU A 66 4.36 12.19 9.35
CA GLU A 66 5.42 12.80 10.14
C GLU A 66 6.68 11.93 10.11
N ILE A 67 6.49 10.61 10.27
CA ILE A 67 7.57 9.62 10.19
C ILE A 67 8.19 9.60 8.80
N LEU A 68 7.38 9.61 7.72
CA LEU A 68 7.89 9.67 6.34
C LEU A 68 8.71 10.94 6.09
N LYS A 69 8.22 12.10 6.56
CA LYS A 69 8.92 13.37 6.44
C LYS A 69 10.26 13.37 7.19
N ALA A 70 10.35 12.66 8.31
CA ALA A 70 11.59 12.49 9.07
C ALA A 70 12.54 11.48 8.41
N LEU A 71 12.02 10.40 7.80
CA LEU A 71 12.78 9.38 7.09
C LEU A 71 13.53 9.93 5.86
N LYS A 72 12.87 10.81 5.08
CA LYS A 72 13.38 11.40 3.82
C LYS A 72 14.01 10.34 2.90
N ASP A 73 13.26 9.28 2.65
CA ASP A 73 13.74 8.11 1.92
C ASP A 73 12.62 7.54 1.05
N ASP A 74 12.85 7.51 -0.26
CA ASP A 74 11.87 7.15 -1.27
C ASP A 74 11.54 5.65 -1.29
N HIS A 75 12.26 4.83 -0.53
CA HIS A 75 11.88 3.43 -0.28
C HIS A 75 10.61 3.33 0.57
N PHE A 76 10.25 4.37 1.31
CA PHE A 76 9.06 4.37 2.16
C PHE A 76 7.95 5.20 1.54
N THR A 77 6.75 4.64 1.50
CA THR A 77 5.55 5.35 1.04
C THR A 77 4.41 5.22 2.03
N THR A 78 3.38 6.01 1.82
CA THR A 78 2.12 5.90 2.56
C THR A 78 1.33 4.69 2.11
N GLU A 79 0.58 4.14 3.05
CA GLU A 79 -0.55 3.27 2.76
C GLU A 79 -1.89 4.00 2.98
N ILE A 80 -3.00 3.32 2.70
CA ILE A 80 -4.34 3.89 2.82
C ILE A 80 -4.65 4.39 4.25
N GLY A 81 -4.14 3.70 5.28
CA GLY A 81 -4.28 4.07 6.68
C GLY A 81 -3.13 4.94 7.19
N LYS A 82 -3.44 5.93 8.04
CA LYS A 82 -2.45 6.78 8.73
C LYS A 82 -1.51 6.03 9.67
N TYR A 83 -1.80 4.76 9.95
CA TYR A 83 -1.04 3.88 10.81
C TYR A 83 -0.33 2.77 10.03
N ASN A 84 -0.31 2.82 8.70
CA ASN A 84 0.39 1.87 7.85
C ASN A 84 1.44 2.62 7.02
N LEU A 85 2.61 2.01 6.87
CA LEU A 85 3.63 2.43 5.92
C LEU A 85 4.09 1.21 5.14
N GLU A 86 4.55 1.45 3.92
CA GLU A 86 5.12 0.44 3.04
C GLU A 86 6.59 0.75 2.77
N LEU A 87 7.42 -0.28 2.85
CA LEU A 87 8.81 -0.29 2.45
C LEU A 87 8.96 -1.06 1.13
N ASN A 88 9.45 -0.39 0.09
CA ASN A 88 9.81 -0.96 -1.20
C ASN A 88 11.32 -1.24 -1.22
N LEU A 89 11.73 -2.49 -1.41
CA LEU A 89 13.14 -2.85 -1.53
C LEU A 89 13.63 -2.77 -2.98
N ASP A 90 14.90 -2.41 -3.16
CA ASP A 90 15.54 -2.45 -4.47
C ASP A 90 15.49 -3.85 -5.08
N PRO A 91 15.17 -3.98 -6.38
CA PRO A 91 15.20 -5.25 -7.07
C PRO A 91 16.63 -5.80 -7.13
N LEU A 92 16.77 -7.09 -6.90
CA LEU A 92 18.04 -7.81 -6.95
C LEU A 92 17.99 -8.83 -8.08
N GLU A 93 19.10 -9.06 -8.77
CA GLU A 93 19.22 -10.22 -9.65
C GLU A 93 19.03 -11.50 -8.83
N LEU A 94 18.17 -12.40 -9.32
CA LEU A 94 17.81 -13.67 -8.68
C LEU A 94 18.94 -14.69 -8.91
N LYS A 95 20.05 -14.50 -8.20
CA LYS A 95 21.22 -15.38 -8.24
C LYS A 95 21.97 -15.38 -6.90
N ASP A 96 22.88 -16.34 -6.73
CA ASP A 96 23.84 -16.40 -5.64
C ASP A 96 23.19 -16.17 -4.25
N SER A 97 23.65 -15.14 -3.53
CA SER A 97 23.19 -14.78 -2.19
C SER A 97 22.03 -13.79 -2.17
N CYS A 98 21.24 -13.65 -3.25
CA CYS A 98 20.19 -12.64 -3.38
C CYS A 98 19.23 -12.59 -2.18
N PHE A 99 18.70 -13.72 -1.70
CA PHE A 99 17.80 -13.76 -0.54
C PHE A 99 18.48 -13.30 0.76
N SER A 100 19.76 -13.61 0.93
CA SER A 100 20.53 -13.12 2.09
C SER A 100 20.75 -11.62 2.03
N VAL A 101 20.98 -11.07 0.82
CA VAL A 101 21.10 -9.62 0.59
C VAL A 101 19.76 -8.93 0.81
N LEU A 102 18.67 -9.49 0.28
CA LEU A 102 17.31 -9.00 0.46
C LEU A 102 16.94 -8.91 1.95
N HIS A 103 17.19 -9.98 2.71
CA HIS A 103 16.93 -10.02 4.15
C HIS A 103 17.77 -9.00 4.92
N LYS A 104 19.06 -8.83 4.58
CA LYS A 104 19.92 -7.80 5.18
C LYS A 104 19.41 -6.39 4.89
N ASN A 105 18.99 -6.12 3.65
CA ASN A 105 18.42 -4.83 3.24
C ASN A 105 17.12 -4.55 4.00
N LEU A 106 16.22 -5.53 4.06
CA LEU A 106 14.97 -5.43 4.83
C LEU A 106 15.24 -5.03 6.28
N ASN A 107 16.12 -5.75 6.98
CA ASN A 107 16.45 -5.42 8.37
C ASN A 107 17.07 -4.03 8.51
N ARG A 108 17.97 -3.63 7.61
CA ARG A 108 18.58 -2.29 7.61
C ARG A 108 17.53 -1.19 7.50
N PHE A 109 16.56 -1.34 6.60
CA PHE A 109 15.48 -0.36 6.43
C PHE A 109 14.49 -0.38 7.61
N LEU A 110 14.14 -1.56 8.12
CA LEU A 110 13.29 -1.68 9.32
C LEU A 110 13.95 -1.04 10.54
N ASP A 111 15.25 -1.21 10.73
CA ASP A 111 16.00 -0.57 11.82
C ASP A 111 16.06 0.95 11.66
N LYS A 112 16.20 1.44 10.42
CA LYS A 112 16.12 2.87 10.11
C LYS A 112 14.78 3.46 10.55
N VAL A 113 13.65 2.87 10.13
CA VAL A 113 12.33 3.37 10.50
C VAL A 113 12.01 3.16 11.97
N ARG A 114 12.49 2.07 12.61
CA ARG A 114 12.36 1.89 14.07
C ARG A 114 12.96 3.05 14.85
N LYS A 115 14.18 3.47 14.47
CA LYS A 115 14.87 4.58 15.15
C LYS A 115 14.08 5.89 15.00
N ILE A 116 13.68 6.23 13.79
CA ILE A 116 12.92 7.45 13.52
C ILE A 116 11.54 7.42 14.21
N ALA A 117 10.81 6.31 14.11
CA ALA A 117 9.52 6.17 14.78
C ALA A 117 9.65 6.36 16.30
N HIS A 118 10.71 5.82 16.91
CA HIS A 118 10.95 5.97 18.34
C HIS A 118 11.16 7.44 18.76
N GLU A 119 11.84 8.24 17.94
CA GLU A 119 12.00 9.69 18.16
C GLU A 119 10.64 10.43 18.18
N HIS A 120 9.60 9.83 17.59
CA HIS A 120 8.22 10.32 17.54
C HIS A 120 7.27 9.61 18.52
N ASN A 121 7.79 8.88 19.52
CA ASN A 121 7.00 8.07 20.47
C ASN A 121 6.15 6.96 19.81
N THR A 122 6.58 6.49 18.64
CA THR A 122 5.91 5.45 17.86
C THR A 122 6.83 4.23 17.72
N ARG A 123 6.22 3.06 17.58
CA ARG A 123 6.89 1.79 17.31
C ARG A 123 6.33 1.20 16.03
N ILE A 124 7.09 0.34 15.37
CA ILE A 124 6.61 -0.43 14.22
C ILE A 124 6.26 -1.86 14.64
N ILE A 125 5.27 -2.46 14.00
CA ILE A 125 4.90 -3.88 14.16
C ILE A 125 4.69 -4.49 12.78
N LEU A 126 5.28 -5.67 12.58
CA LEU A 126 4.99 -6.54 11.44
C LEU A 126 3.88 -7.51 11.84
N THR A 127 2.66 -7.28 11.37
CA THR A 127 1.51 -8.15 11.66
C THR A 127 0.46 -8.04 10.56
N GLY A 128 -0.08 -9.18 10.10
CA GLY A 128 -1.07 -9.17 9.01
C GLY A 128 -2.29 -8.31 9.32
N ILE A 129 -2.85 -8.44 10.53
CA ILE A 129 -3.89 -7.54 11.05
C ILE A 129 -3.44 -7.07 12.44
N LEU A 130 -3.52 -5.77 12.71
CA LEU A 130 -3.17 -5.24 14.02
C LEU A 130 -4.29 -5.54 15.04
N PRO A 131 -4.06 -6.39 16.08
CA PRO A 131 -5.14 -6.87 16.95
C PRO A 131 -5.82 -5.78 17.80
N THR A 132 -5.16 -4.65 17.98
CA THR A 132 -5.65 -3.51 18.77
C THR A 132 -6.47 -2.51 17.96
N LEU A 133 -6.69 -2.79 16.66
CA LEU A 133 -7.60 -2.02 15.83
C LEU A 133 -9.02 -2.03 16.41
N ARG A 134 -9.73 -0.93 16.16
CA ARG A 134 -11.09 -0.69 16.65
C ARG A 134 -11.86 -0.05 15.51
N VAL A 135 -13.18 -0.12 15.56
CA VAL A 135 -14.08 0.45 14.52
C VAL A 135 -13.77 1.93 14.24
N ARG A 136 -13.36 2.72 15.24
CA ARG A 136 -12.98 4.13 15.03
C ARG A 136 -11.77 4.29 14.09
N HIS A 137 -10.82 3.34 14.10
CA HIS A 137 -9.57 3.37 13.34
C HIS A 137 -9.76 3.00 11.86
N ILE A 138 -10.94 2.51 11.48
CA ILE A 138 -11.32 2.25 10.08
C ILE A 138 -12.23 3.35 9.52
N SER A 139 -12.43 4.45 10.22
CA SER A 139 -13.14 5.61 9.66
C SER A 139 -12.25 6.41 8.69
N GLU A 140 -12.87 7.21 7.82
CA GLU A 140 -12.15 8.09 6.89
C GLU A 140 -11.23 9.11 7.59
N ASN A 141 -11.46 9.40 8.88
CA ASN A 141 -10.56 10.24 9.70
C ASN A 141 -9.17 9.63 9.87
N TYR A 142 -9.05 8.31 9.75
CA TYR A 142 -7.80 7.57 9.81
C TYR A 142 -7.25 7.25 8.41
N MET A 143 -7.90 7.71 7.33
CA MET A 143 -7.37 7.62 5.99
C MET A 143 -6.20 8.60 5.82
N THR A 144 -5.13 8.15 5.19
CA THR A 144 -4.02 9.03 4.82
C THR A 144 -4.55 10.12 3.89
N PRO A 145 -4.25 11.41 4.15
CA PRO A 145 -4.84 12.54 3.43
C PRO A 145 -4.22 12.74 2.03
N VAL A 146 -4.29 11.71 1.18
CA VAL A 146 -3.83 11.71 -0.21
C VAL A 146 -5.04 11.60 -1.14
N LYS A 147 -5.13 12.51 -2.12
CA LYS A 147 -6.26 12.62 -3.05
C LYS A 147 -6.62 11.30 -3.74
N ARG A 148 -5.62 10.46 -4.03
CA ARG A 148 -5.77 9.12 -4.62
C ARG A 148 -6.66 8.22 -3.77
N TYR A 149 -6.45 8.15 -2.46
CA TYR A 149 -7.22 7.25 -1.58
C TYR A 149 -8.69 7.68 -1.48
N TYR A 150 -8.97 8.99 -1.39
CA TYR A 150 -10.34 9.50 -1.43
C TYR A 150 -11.03 9.22 -2.78
N ALA A 151 -10.32 9.42 -3.89
CA ALA A 151 -10.85 9.13 -5.22
C ALA A 151 -11.18 7.64 -5.39
N LEU A 152 -10.34 6.75 -4.85
CA LEU A 152 -10.58 5.31 -4.84
C LEU A 152 -11.80 4.93 -3.97
N ASN A 153 -11.89 5.47 -2.75
CA ASN A 153 -13.03 5.28 -1.86
C ASN A 153 -14.35 5.67 -2.56
N GLU A 154 -14.38 6.85 -3.16
CA GLU A 154 -15.55 7.35 -3.91
C GLU A 154 -15.91 6.48 -5.12
N ALA A 155 -14.91 6.02 -5.88
CA ALA A 155 -15.14 5.18 -7.03
C ALA A 155 -15.74 3.81 -6.64
N ILE A 156 -15.21 3.18 -5.59
CA ILE A 156 -15.71 1.89 -5.12
C ILE A 156 -17.10 2.03 -4.49
N LYS A 157 -17.32 3.05 -3.64
CA LYS A 157 -18.64 3.38 -3.07
C LYS A 157 -19.70 3.51 -4.18
N LYS A 158 -19.41 4.28 -5.23
CA LYS A 158 -20.32 4.46 -6.38
C LYS A 158 -20.57 3.20 -7.18
N SER A 159 -19.58 2.31 -7.28
CA SER A 159 -19.72 1.04 -8.02
C SER A 159 -20.55 0.00 -7.27
N ARG A 160 -20.51 -0.02 -5.93
CA ARG A 160 -21.15 -1.08 -5.13
C ARG A 160 -22.62 -0.81 -4.79
N LEU A 161 -23.06 0.45 -4.77
CA LEU A 161 -24.43 0.88 -4.38
C LEU A 161 -24.88 0.42 -2.97
N GLN A 162 -24.00 -0.20 -2.19
CA GLN A 162 -24.24 -0.71 -0.83
C GLN A 162 -22.94 -0.72 -0.02
N ASP A 163 -23.07 -0.72 1.30
CA ASP A 163 -21.96 -0.83 2.25
C ASP A 163 -21.21 -2.17 2.12
N PHE A 164 -19.98 -2.20 2.63
CA PHE A 164 -19.15 -3.39 2.72
C PHE A 164 -19.62 -4.24 3.90
N TRP A 165 -20.21 -5.40 3.61
CA TRP A 165 -20.54 -6.40 4.61
C TRP A 165 -19.38 -7.40 4.74
N ILE A 166 -18.84 -7.53 5.94
CA ILE A 166 -17.81 -8.48 6.32
C ILE A 166 -18.37 -9.44 7.35
N HIS A 167 -18.17 -10.72 7.08
CA HIS A 167 -18.45 -11.81 8.01
C HIS A 167 -17.18 -12.65 8.17
N ILE A 168 -16.54 -12.56 9.33
CA ILE A 168 -15.37 -13.38 9.69
C ILE A 168 -15.81 -14.40 10.72
N LYS A 169 -15.64 -15.67 10.38
CA LYS A 169 -15.94 -16.80 11.26
C LYS A 169 -14.65 -17.41 11.80
N GLY A 170 -14.50 -17.43 13.12
CA GLY A 170 -13.39 -18.06 13.82
C GLY A 170 -13.84 -18.62 15.17
N VAL A 171 -12.94 -18.59 16.16
CA VAL A 171 -13.32 -18.84 17.57
C VAL A 171 -14.33 -17.79 18.04
N ASP A 172 -14.07 -16.54 17.65
CA ASP A 172 -15.02 -15.44 17.71
C ASP A 172 -15.62 -15.19 16.32
N GLU A 173 -16.80 -14.59 16.29
CA GLU A 173 -17.49 -14.19 15.07
C GLU A 173 -17.54 -12.66 14.97
N LEU A 174 -17.15 -12.12 13.81
CA LEU A 174 -17.26 -10.71 13.50
C LEU A 174 -18.22 -10.50 12.33
N ASN A 175 -19.31 -9.79 12.61
CA ASN A 175 -20.22 -9.27 11.61
C ASN A 175 -20.10 -7.74 11.61
N LEU A 176 -19.62 -7.18 10.51
CA LEU A 176 -19.39 -5.75 10.39
C LEU A 176 -19.95 -5.24 9.06
N MET A 177 -20.74 -4.18 9.13
CA MET A 177 -21.10 -3.38 7.97
C MET A 177 -20.30 -2.08 8.04
N HIS A 178 -19.60 -1.75 6.97
CA HIS A 178 -18.71 -0.60 6.92
C HIS A 178 -18.90 0.13 5.60
N ASP A 179 -18.88 1.46 5.60
CA ASP A 179 -19.21 2.25 4.42
C ASP A 179 -17.97 2.59 3.57
N SER A 180 -16.76 2.50 4.13
CA SER A 180 -15.52 2.91 3.47
C SER A 180 -14.58 1.74 3.14
N VAL A 181 -13.71 1.95 2.14
CA VAL A 181 -12.59 1.07 1.76
C VAL A 181 -11.52 0.93 2.84
N MET A 182 -11.61 1.71 3.92
CA MET A 182 -10.68 1.66 5.06
C MET A 182 -10.60 0.31 5.77
N LEU A 183 -11.47 -0.65 5.45
CA LEU A 183 -11.29 -2.04 5.86
C LEU A 183 -9.99 -2.64 5.33
N GLU A 184 -9.52 -2.19 4.15
CA GLU A 184 -8.22 -2.59 3.61
C GLU A 184 -7.06 -2.09 4.49
N ALA A 185 -7.22 -0.94 5.15
CA ALA A 185 -6.20 -0.37 6.04
C ALA A 185 -5.89 -1.28 7.24
N CYS A 186 -6.78 -2.20 7.58
CA CYS A 186 -6.55 -3.17 8.66
C CYS A 186 -5.42 -4.14 8.35
N ASN A 187 -5.12 -4.34 7.08
CA ASN A 187 -4.22 -5.37 6.61
C ASN A 187 -2.83 -4.79 6.36
N THR A 188 -1.81 -5.61 6.60
CA THR A 188 -0.47 -5.41 6.04
C THR A 188 0.00 -6.71 5.41
N SER A 189 0.92 -6.61 4.46
CA SER A 189 1.44 -7.75 3.75
C SER A 189 2.95 -7.70 3.57
N PHE A 190 3.51 -8.86 3.23
CA PHE A 190 4.85 -8.99 2.65
C PHE A 190 4.68 -9.56 1.25
N GLN A 191 5.14 -8.81 0.26
CA GLN A 191 4.92 -9.12 -1.15
C GLN A 191 6.27 -9.32 -1.83
N THR A 192 6.33 -10.26 -2.77
CA THR A 192 7.53 -10.50 -3.58
C THR A 192 7.18 -10.43 -5.06
N HIS A 193 7.99 -9.72 -5.82
CA HIS A 193 7.79 -9.49 -7.25
C HIS A 193 8.89 -10.19 -8.03
N LEU A 194 8.51 -11.10 -8.93
CA LEU A 194 9.42 -11.77 -9.87
C LEU A 194 9.22 -11.14 -11.26
N GLN A 195 10.32 -10.72 -11.90
CA GLN A 195 10.32 -10.22 -13.27
C GLN A 195 9.98 -11.32 -14.29
#